data_AF-A0A266LSR0-F1
#
_entry.id   AF-A0A266LSR0-F1
#
_cell.length_a   1.000
_cell.length_b   1.000
_cell.length_c   1.000
_cell.angle_alpha   90.00
_cell.angle_beta   90.00
_cell.angle_gamma   90.00
#
_symmetry.space_group_name_H-M   'P 1'
#
loop_
_entity.id
_entity.type
_entity.pdbx_description
1 polymer ?
#
loop_
_entity_poly.entity_id
_entity_poly.type
_entity_poly.pdbx_seq_one_letter_code
_entity_poly.pdbx_strand_id
1 'polypeptide(L)'
;MLWGILIFIEAIFTFILASRLRVPAAGILIMSYIVLMKITFFSFSHLGLQFNLGVTSDMGYYYKGNQTLLIYTFLFWCTAISLIWIPRNVEWLQGFRKSLNSKMGKRSGTPLLAIILTILVTNLIFMDQSSVWSNQEYLLITGPKGYNVPANLAMLFIAGMNIGAVICSIFLPFYLKKSSTQAILAFCAWLFWFAFYLSAGSRLAAVMFFSLFAIQFLLSRGRMAVAYLVIGFFGAFVIMMIALATRASGEYGISNFFNAISYFSGKVAWDFAIFSWVNFMQGIFVTSDGIIYDQFYNTDYKLLSFSPLPSFIDSFDEVRKGAQIMIYKTVPMGGIAEIYHFGLGYFLFYICALILILRTAHKSFKSKFYYLAAFANFYIFIMFIIMNSYAVRNSFRQTLVAFAVVVFAGLYTKLKKPLLRTWGKQRISQ
;
A
#
# COMPACT_ATOMS: atom_id res chain seq x y z
N MET A 1 24.79 -1.92 -20.15
CA MET A 1 25.77 -1.23 -19.28
C MET A 1 25.25 0.11 -18.74
N LEU A 2 24.82 1.06 -19.58
CA LEU A 2 24.33 2.39 -19.16
C LEU A 2 23.23 2.33 -18.07
N TRP A 3 22.22 1.48 -18.24
CA TRP A 3 21.13 1.32 -17.26
C TRP A 3 21.61 0.87 -15.88
N GLY A 4 22.61 -0.03 -15.82
CA GLY A 4 23.19 -0.48 -14.55
C GLY A 4 23.86 0.66 -13.79
N ILE A 5 24.61 1.52 -14.49
CA ILE A 5 25.22 2.72 -13.90
C ILE A 5 24.14 3.67 -13.38
N LEU A 6 23.08 3.91 -14.16
CA LEU A 6 22.01 4.81 -13.76
C LEU A 6 21.25 4.29 -12.52
N ILE A 7 20.92 3.00 -12.48
CA ILE A 7 20.30 2.35 -11.31
C ILE A 7 21.19 2.50 -10.08
N PHE A 8 22.50 2.32 -10.23
CA PHE A 8 23.46 2.49 -9.14
C PHE A 8 23.50 3.93 -8.61
N ILE A 9 23.51 4.93 -9.51
CA ILE A 9 23.43 6.35 -9.14
C ILE A 9 22.13 6.65 -8.38
N GLU A 10 21.00 6.15 -8.86
CA GLU A 10 19.69 6.31 -8.21
C GLU A 10 19.65 5.65 -6.82
N ALA A 11 20.26 4.47 -6.66
CA ALA A 11 20.37 3.77 -5.38
C ALA A 11 21.20 4.58 -4.38
N ILE A 12 22.39 5.07 -4.78
CA ILE A 12 23.22 5.95 -3.96
C ILE A 12 22.46 7.22 -3.58
N PHE A 13 21.81 7.85 -4.55
CA PHE A 13 21.07 9.08 -4.32
C PHE A 13 19.91 8.88 -3.34
N THR A 14 19.20 7.76 -3.45
CA THR A 14 18.15 7.35 -2.50
C THR A 14 18.72 7.17 -1.10
N PHE A 15 19.86 6.49 -0.97
CA PHE A 15 20.54 6.30 0.31
C PHE A 15 20.99 7.63 0.94
N ILE A 16 21.54 8.56 0.15
CA ILE A 16 21.91 9.91 0.60
C ILE A 16 20.69 10.68 1.10
N LEU A 17 19.57 10.64 0.37
CA LEU A 17 18.33 11.31 0.81
C LEU A 17 17.72 10.66 2.04
N ALA A 18 17.69 9.32 2.11
CA ALA A 18 17.19 8.57 3.26
C ALA A 18 18.00 8.88 4.53
N SER A 19 19.34 8.87 4.43
CA SER A 19 20.24 9.20 5.54
C SER A 19 20.16 10.67 5.96
N ARG A 20 19.93 11.59 5.00
CA ARG A 20 19.71 13.01 5.28
C ARG A 20 18.39 13.25 6.00
N LEU A 21 17.28 12.73 5.48
CA LEU A 21 15.94 13.01 5.98
C LEU A 21 15.64 12.24 7.27
N ARG A 22 16.15 11.01 7.40
CA ARG A 22 15.92 10.10 8.54
C ARG A 22 14.43 9.85 8.82
N VAL A 23 13.54 10.06 7.83
CA VAL A 23 12.09 9.83 7.93
C VAL A 23 11.68 8.91 6.78
N PRO A 24 10.83 7.90 7.01
CA PRO A 24 10.23 7.11 5.94
C PRO A 24 9.15 7.92 5.21
N ALA A 25 9.56 8.98 4.51
CA ALA A 25 8.68 9.79 3.68
C ALA A 25 8.24 8.99 2.45
N ALA A 26 7.01 9.24 1.98
CA ALA A 26 6.45 8.56 0.80
C ALA A 26 7.42 8.62 -0.39
N GLY A 27 8.02 9.79 -0.65
CA GLY A 27 8.97 9.95 -1.74
C GLY A 27 10.21 9.06 -1.62
N ILE A 28 10.77 8.87 -0.42
CA ILE A 28 11.92 7.96 -0.23
C ILE A 28 11.49 6.51 -0.49
N LEU A 29 10.32 6.12 0.04
CA LEU A 29 9.80 4.77 -0.14
C LEU A 29 9.52 4.45 -1.63
N ILE A 30 8.93 5.41 -2.35
CA ILE A 30 8.69 5.33 -3.80
C ILE A 30 10.02 5.23 -4.55
N MET A 31 11.00 6.07 -4.26
CA MET A 31 12.33 6.01 -4.89
C MET A 31 13.00 4.66 -4.67
N SER A 32 13.01 4.16 -3.43
CA SER A 32 13.55 2.83 -3.12
C SER A 32 12.83 1.73 -3.89
N TYR A 33 11.50 1.80 -3.98
CA TYR A 33 10.71 0.82 -4.73
C TYR A 33 11.00 0.88 -6.24
N ILE A 34 11.12 2.08 -6.83
CA ILE A 34 11.51 2.23 -8.24
C ILE A 34 12.89 1.62 -8.49
N VAL A 35 13.87 1.89 -7.63
CA VAL A 35 15.22 1.31 -7.75
C VAL A 35 15.15 -0.23 -7.68
N LEU A 36 14.42 -0.79 -6.72
CA LEU A 36 14.27 -2.25 -6.60
C LEU A 36 13.55 -2.88 -7.79
N MET A 37 12.51 -2.22 -8.32
CA MET A 37 11.84 -2.64 -9.56
C MET A 37 12.81 -2.62 -10.74
N LYS A 38 13.60 -1.55 -10.91
CA LYS A 38 14.59 -1.45 -12.00
C LYS A 38 15.70 -2.49 -11.87
N ILE A 39 16.19 -2.78 -10.66
CA ILE A 39 17.16 -3.86 -10.42
C ILE A 39 16.55 -5.20 -10.85
N THR A 40 15.33 -5.50 -10.40
CA THR A 40 14.65 -6.75 -10.74
C THR A 40 14.43 -6.87 -12.25
N PHE A 41 13.90 -5.82 -12.88
CA PHE A 41 13.68 -5.75 -14.31
C PHE A 41 14.98 -5.90 -15.11
N PHE A 42 16.05 -5.23 -14.70
CA PHE A 42 17.37 -5.31 -15.35
C PHE A 42 17.95 -6.73 -15.24
N SER A 43 17.87 -7.36 -14.07
CA SER A 43 18.33 -8.74 -13.88
C SER A 43 17.57 -9.72 -14.78
N PHE A 44 16.26 -9.56 -14.94
CA PHE A 44 15.45 -10.43 -15.82
C PHE A 44 15.74 -10.20 -17.30
N SER A 45 15.76 -8.94 -17.73
CA SER A 45 15.92 -8.59 -19.15
C SER A 45 17.35 -8.77 -19.68
N HIS A 46 18.38 -8.60 -18.84
CA HIS A 46 19.77 -8.57 -19.30
C HIS A 46 20.65 -9.71 -18.78
N LEU A 47 20.32 -10.34 -17.64
CA LEU A 47 21.11 -11.46 -17.10
C LEU A 47 20.55 -12.83 -17.49
N GLY A 48 19.50 -12.86 -18.33
CA GLY A 48 18.93 -14.11 -18.84
C GLY A 48 18.27 -14.97 -17.76
N LEU A 49 17.84 -14.37 -16.65
CA LEU A 49 17.05 -15.03 -15.62
C LEU A 49 15.64 -15.31 -16.16
N GLN A 50 15.53 -16.32 -17.03
CA GLN A 50 14.25 -16.81 -17.54
C GLN A 50 13.59 -17.66 -16.46
N PHE A 51 12.90 -17.00 -15.53
CA PHE A 51 11.91 -17.70 -14.74
C PHE A 51 10.63 -17.79 -15.56
N ASN A 52 9.99 -18.96 -15.52
CA ASN A 52 8.65 -19.12 -16.05
C ASN A 52 7.73 -18.27 -15.17
N LEU A 53 7.57 -16.98 -15.51
CA LEU A 53 6.85 -15.97 -14.72
C LEU A 53 5.34 -16.25 -14.59
N GLY A 54 4.91 -17.46 -14.94
CA GLY A 54 3.53 -17.75 -15.22
C GLY A 54 3.07 -17.00 -16.47
N VAL A 55 1.90 -17.38 -16.93
CA VAL A 55 1.26 -17.04 -18.22
C VAL A 55 0.84 -15.56 -18.33
N THR A 56 1.55 -14.61 -17.71
CA THR A 56 1.09 -13.20 -17.55
C THR A 56 2.13 -12.13 -17.90
N SER A 57 3.12 -12.42 -18.76
CA SER A 57 3.88 -11.36 -19.42
C SER A 57 3.99 -11.60 -20.93
N ASP A 58 3.69 -10.58 -21.73
CA ASP A 58 3.68 -10.61 -23.19
C ASP A 58 5.06 -10.30 -23.73
N MET A 59 6.07 -10.51 -22.87
CA MET A 59 7.46 -10.24 -23.17
C MET A 59 7.69 -8.75 -23.47
N GLY A 60 6.84 -7.87 -22.93
CA GLY A 60 6.94 -6.41 -22.90
C GLY A 60 8.33 -5.89 -22.63
N TYR A 61 8.97 -6.52 -21.67
CA TYR A 61 10.28 -6.18 -21.18
C TYR A 61 11.40 -6.40 -22.21
N TYR A 62 11.23 -7.32 -23.18
CA TYR A 62 12.19 -7.50 -24.28
C TYR A 62 12.05 -6.41 -25.35
N TYR A 63 10.83 -6.05 -25.74
CA TYR A 63 10.61 -5.11 -26.85
C TYR A 63 10.62 -3.64 -26.42
N LYS A 64 10.13 -3.34 -25.21
CA LYS A 64 9.93 -1.98 -24.69
C LYS A 64 10.78 -1.67 -23.46
N GLY A 65 11.77 -2.51 -23.15
CA GLY A 65 12.59 -2.39 -21.94
C GLY A 65 13.24 -1.02 -21.75
N ASN A 66 13.82 -0.45 -22.80
CA ASN A 66 14.43 0.89 -22.74
C ASN A 66 13.40 2.00 -22.45
N GLN A 67 12.23 1.94 -23.07
CA GLN A 67 11.16 2.93 -22.87
C GLN A 67 10.61 2.85 -21.44
N THR A 68 10.37 1.63 -20.95
CA THR A 68 9.96 1.39 -19.57
C THR A 68 10.98 1.92 -18.56
N LEU A 69 12.27 1.58 -18.72
CA LEU A 69 13.33 2.06 -17.84
C LEU A 69 13.45 3.60 -17.86
N LEU A 70 13.22 4.23 -19.01
CA LEU A 70 13.19 5.69 -19.13
C LEU A 70 12.03 6.31 -18.33
N ILE A 71 10.81 5.76 -18.45
CA ILE A 71 9.63 6.22 -17.70
C ILE A 71 9.88 6.14 -16.19
N TYR A 72 10.40 5.01 -15.70
CA TYR A 72 10.70 4.84 -14.27
C TYR A 72 11.85 5.71 -13.79
N THR A 73 12.86 5.96 -14.63
CA THR A 73 13.91 6.95 -14.35
C THR A 73 13.33 8.34 -14.20
N PHE A 74 12.42 8.73 -15.10
CA PHE A 74 11.77 10.04 -15.03
C PHE A 74 10.90 10.18 -13.76
N LEU A 75 10.11 9.15 -13.43
CA LEU A 75 9.33 9.08 -12.20
C LEU A 75 10.23 9.18 -10.95
N PHE A 76 11.38 8.51 -10.96
CA PHE A 76 12.38 8.58 -9.89
C PHE A 76 12.85 10.02 -9.66
N TRP A 77 13.29 10.71 -10.71
CA TRP A 77 13.81 12.08 -10.59
C TRP A 77 12.71 13.09 -10.23
N CYS A 78 11.48 12.91 -10.73
CA CYS A 78 10.34 13.72 -10.29
C CYS A 78 10.04 13.52 -8.80
N THR A 79 10.08 12.27 -8.33
CA THR A 79 9.92 11.94 -6.92
C THR A 79 11.04 12.56 -6.08
N ALA A 80 12.29 12.50 -6.55
CA ALA A 80 13.44 13.15 -5.93
C ALA A 80 13.24 14.66 -5.79
N ILE A 81 12.77 15.34 -6.84
CA ILE A 81 12.49 16.78 -6.83
C ILE A 81 11.50 17.15 -5.73
N SER A 82 10.50 16.31 -5.44
CA SER A 82 9.54 16.56 -4.35
C SER A 82 10.21 16.63 -2.97
N LEU A 83 11.37 15.99 -2.80
CA LEU A 83 12.17 15.93 -1.58
C LEU A 83 13.25 17.02 -1.49
N ILE A 84 13.48 17.75 -2.58
CA ILE A 84 14.45 18.84 -2.63
C ILE A 84 13.97 19.99 -1.71
N TRP A 85 14.91 20.48 -0.90
CA TRP A 85 14.76 21.59 0.06
C TRP A 85 13.86 21.28 1.25
N ILE A 86 13.74 20.00 1.55
CA ILE A 86 13.13 19.56 2.79
C ILE A 86 14.18 19.66 3.91
N PRO A 87 13.90 20.42 4.99
CA PRO A 87 14.85 20.57 6.09
C PRO A 87 14.97 19.27 6.87
N ARG A 88 16.19 18.99 7.36
CA ARG A 88 16.44 17.90 8.32
C ARG A 88 15.58 18.15 9.55
N ASN A 89 14.77 17.18 9.95
CA ASN A 89 13.91 17.36 11.11
C ASN A 89 13.93 16.15 12.04
N VAL A 90 14.98 16.05 12.87
CA VAL A 90 15.13 14.98 13.87
C VAL A 90 14.11 15.13 15.01
N GLU A 91 13.65 16.34 15.28
CA GLU A 91 12.70 16.65 16.36
C GLU A 91 11.34 15.99 16.15
N TRP A 92 10.90 15.82 14.90
CA TRP A 92 9.60 15.19 14.61
C TRP A 92 9.56 13.74 15.13
N LEU A 93 10.62 12.96 14.93
CA LEU A 93 10.65 11.54 15.31
C LEU A 93 10.58 11.36 16.82
N GLN A 94 11.26 12.26 17.54
CA GLN A 94 11.18 12.32 18.99
C GLN A 94 9.78 12.74 19.45
N GLY A 95 9.20 13.76 18.82
CA GLY A 95 7.83 14.22 19.07
C GLY A 95 6.77 13.15 18.77
N PHE A 96 6.90 12.43 17.66
CA PHE A 96 5.99 11.37 17.24
C PHE A 96 6.05 10.19 18.21
N ARG A 97 7.24 9.71 18.55
CA ARG A 97 7.42 8.68 19.58
C ARG A 97 6.85 9.12 20.93
N LYS A 98 7.16 10.35 21.37
CA LYS A 98 6.69 10.88 22.66
C LYS A 98 5.17 10.94 22.71
N SER A 99 4.52 11.48 21.69
CA SER A 99 3.06 11.64 21.70
C SER A 99 2.29 10.37 21.31
N LEU A 100 2.89 9.43 20.56
CA LEU A 100 2.37 8.05 20.45
C LEU A 100 2.37 7.36 21.81
N ASN A 101 3.47 7.45 22.56
CA ASN A 101 3.57 6.85 23.89
C ASN A 101 2.66 7.56 24.92
N SER A 102 2.46 8.89 24.81
CA SER A 102 1.73 9.65 25.84
C SER A 102 0.22 9.82 25.61
N LYS A 103 -0.24 9.97 24.35
CA LYS A 103 -1.65 10.30 24.03
C LYS A 103 -2.49 9.09 23.69
N MET A 104 -1.98 8.16 22.88
CA MET A 104 -2.75 6.96 22.49
C MET A 104 -2.92 5.97 23.65
N GLY A 105 -2.03 6.00 24.65
CA GLY A 105 -2.07 5.07 25.78
C GLY A 105 -3.19 5.29 26.80
N LYS A 106 -3.75 6.51 26.96
CA LYS A 106 -4.55 6.84 28.16
C LYS A 106 -6.08 6.77 28.01
N ARG A 107 -6.72 7.12 26.88
CA ARG A 107 -8.21 7.19 26.81
C ARG A 107 -8.89 6.74 25.51
N SER A 108 -8.22 6.67 24.35
CA SER A 108 -8.91 6.52 23.06
C SER A 108 -9.07 5.09 22.52
N GLY A 109 -8.47 4.08 23.16
CA GLY A 109 -8.42 2.72 22.61
C GLY A 109 -9.73 1.91 22.72
N THR A 110 -10.49 2.08 23.81
CA THR A 110 -11.66 1.22 24.08
C THR A 110 -12.78 1.35 23.04
N PRO A 111 -13.21 2.55 22.62
CA PRO A 111 -14.24 2.67 21.58
C PRO A 111 -13.79 2.11 20.23
N LEU A 112 -12.51 2.28 19.87
CA LEU A 112 -11.96 1.74 18.64
C LEU A 112 -11.94 0.21 18.64
N LEU A 113 -11.52 -0.40 19.75
CA LEU A 113 -11.56 -1.85 19.90
C LEU A 113 -13.00 -2.38 19.85
N ALA A 114 -13.96 -1.68 20.47
CA ALA A 114 -15.37 -2.03 20.38
C ALA A 114 -15.86 -2.02 18.92
N ILE A 115 -15.54 -0.97 18.14
CA ILE A 115 -15.86 -0.91 16.71
C ILE A 115 -15.23 -2.08 15.93
N ILE A 116 -13.96 -2.38 16.18
CA ILE A 116 -13.24 -3.51 15.56
C ILE A 116 -13.97 -4.83 15.86
N LEU A 117 -14.34 -5.07 17.12
CA LEU A 117 -15.02 -6.28 17.54
C LEU A 117 -16.44 -6.35 16.98
N THR A 118 -17.17 -5.24 16.91
CA THR A 118 -18.47 -5.18 16.24
C THR A 118 -18.34 -5.55 14.78
N ILE A 119 -17.39 -4.98 14.04
CA ILE A 119 -17.14 -5.33 12.64
C ILE A 119 -16.84 -6.83 12.51
N LEU A 120 -15.99 -7.38 13.38
CA LEU A 120 -15.64 -8.80 13.39
C LEU A 120 -16.88 -9.68 13.61
N VAL A 121 -17.63 -9.43 14.67
CA VAL A 121 -18.83 -10.20 15.02
C VAL A 121 -19.89 -10.11 13.93
N THR A 122 -20.13 -8.91 13.40
CA THR A 122 -21.06 -8.72 12.28
C THR A 122 -20.61 -9.52 11.04
N ASN A 123 -19.32 -9.50 10.69
CA ASN A 123 -18.82 -10.31 9.58
C ASN A 123 -19.02 -11.82 9.84
N LEU A 124 -18.70 -12.29 11.04
CA LEU A 124 -18.88 -13.70 11.41
C LEU A 124 -20.35 -14.15 11.31
N ILE A 125 -21.30 -13.31 11.71
CA ILE A 125 -22.73 -13.64 11.63
C ILE A 125 -23.19 -13.83 10.18
N PHE A 126 -22.71 -12.98 9.26
CA PHE A 126 -23.20 -12.96 7.88
C PHE A 126 -22.35 -13.76 6.89
N MET A 127 -21.16 -14.21 7.28
CA MET A 127 -20.32 -15.06 6.45
C MET A 127 -20.86 -16.49 6.35
N ASP A 128 -20.75 -17.07 5.16
CA ASP A 128 -20.93 -18.50 4.98
C ASP A 128 -19.74 -19.25 5.62
N GLN A 129 -19.97 -19.80 6.80
CA GLN A 129 -18.95 -20.50 7.59
C GLN A 129 -18.38 -21.72 6.86
N SER A 130 -19.17 -22.36 6.00
CA SER A 130 -18.72 -23.53 5.23
C SER A 130 -17.62 -23.11 4.24
N SER A 131 -17.87 -22.04 3.48
CA SER A 131 -16.89 -21.43 2.58
C SER A 131 -15.64 -20.91 3.28
N VAL A 132 -15.76 -20.38 4.51
CA VAL A 132 -14.60 -19.93 5.32
C VAL A 132 -13.70 -21.10 5.71
N TRP A 133 -14.30 -22.25 6.02
CA TRP A 133 -13.56 -23.43 6.41
C TRP A 133 -12.80 -24.04 5.24
N SER A 134 -13.48 -24.25 4.10
CA SER A 134 -12.91 -24.79 2.88
C SER A 134 -13.71 -24.37 1.65
N ASN A 135 -13.05 -24.02 0.56
CA ASN A 135 -13.67 -23.78 -0.74
C ASN A 135 -12.64 -23.92 -1.89
N GLN A 136 -13.13 -23.96 -3.13
CA GLN A 136 -12.32 -24.05 -4.35
C GLN A 136 -12.43 -22.82 -5.26
N GLU A 137 -13.18 -21.78 -4.85
CA GLU A 137 -13.41 -20.59 -5.67
C GLU A 137 -12.54 -19.42 -5.18
N TYR A 138 -11.61 -18.99 -6.03
CA TYR A 138 -10.72 -17.88 -5.73
C TYR A 138 -11.53 -16.61 -5.38
N LEU A 139 -11.18 -15.99 -4.26
CA LEU A 139 -11.83 -14.79 -3.70
C LEU A 139 -13.27 -14.97 -3.24
N LEU A 140 -13.81 -16.20 -3.14
CA LEU A 140 -15.19 -16.44 -2.70
C LEU A 140 -15.48 -15.75 -1.36
N ILE A 141 -14.66 -16.02 -0.34
CA ILE A 141 -14.82 -15.49 1.02
C ILE A 141 -14.52 -14.00 1.14
N THR A 142 -13.73 -13.45 0.21
CA THR A 142 -13.46 -12.01 0.11
C THR A 142 -14.43 -11.28 -0.83
N GLY A 143 -15.39 -11.99 -1.39
CA GLY A 143 -16.37 -11.49 -2.35
C GLY A 143 -17.79 -11.59 -1.81
N PRO A 144 -18.76 -10.92 -2.47
CA PRO A 144 -20.15 -10.90 -2.00
C PRO A 144 -20.79 -12.28 -1.87
N LYS A 145 -20.36 -13.24 -2.70
CA LYS A 145 -20.86 -14.62 -2.69
C LYS A 145 -20.52 -15.40 -1.42
N GLY A 146 -19.45 -15.02 -0.70
CA GLY A 146 -19.07 -15.65 0.57
C GLY A 146 -19.93 -15.22 1.77
N TYR A 147 -21.01 -14.46 1.52
CA TYR A 147 -21.88 -13.92 2.55
C TYR A 147 -23.35 -14.28 2.27
N ASN A 148 -24.09 -14.57 3.33
CA ASN A 148 -25.51 -14.91 3.33
C ASN A 148 -26.41 -13.66 3.32
N VAL A 149 -26.01 -12.61 2.60
CA VAL A 149 -26.75 -11.33 2.50
C VAL A 149 -26.70 -10.75 1.08
N PRO A 150 -27.57 -9.79 0.71
CA PRO A 150 -27.51 -9.13 -0.58
C PRO A 150 -26.13 -8.53 -0.88
N ALA A 151 -25.71 -8.60 -2.15
CA ALA A 151 -24.34 -8.28 -2.55
C ALA A 151 -23.86 -6.88 -2.13
N ASN A 152 -24.74 -5.87 -2.18
CA ASN A 152 -24.43 -4.50 -1.77
C ASN A 152 -24.09 -4.42 -0.27
N LEU A 153 -24.78 -5.18 0.57
CA LEU A 153 -24.53 -5.23 2.01
C LEU A 153 -23.25 -6.02 2.31
N ALA A 154 -23.02 -7.13 1.60
CA ALA A 154 -21.77 -7.89 1.72
C ALA A 154 -20.54 -7.02 1.39
N MET A 155 -20.61 -6.19 0.33
CA MET A 155 -19.54 -5.25 -0.03
C MET A 155 -19.22 -4.25 1.10
N LEU A 156 -20.23 -3.79 1.84
CA LEU A 156 -20.03 -2.93 3.01
C LEU A 156 -19.29 -3.67 4.13
N PHE A 157 -19.66 -4.93 4.40
CA PHE A 157 -19.01 -5.76 5.42
C PHE A 157 -17.56 -6.08 5.05
N ILE A 158 -17.29 -6.43 3.79
CA ILE A 158 -15.94 -6.65 3.25
C ILE A 158 -15.09 -5.38 3.38
N ALA A 159 -15.64 -4.21 3.03
CA ALA A 159 -14.95 -2.93 3.20
C ALA A 159 -14.62 -2.65 4.68
N GLY A 160 -15.59 -2.88 5.56
CA GLY A 160 -15.40 -2.78 7.01
C GLY A 160 -14.33 -3.73 7.52
N MET A 161 -14.31 -4.98 7.05
CA MET A 161 -13.32 -6.00 7.43
C MET A 161 -11.90 -5.62 6.99
N ASN A 162 -11.74 -5.17 5.73
CA ASN A 162 -10.44 -4.70 5.22
C ASN A 162 -9.87 -3.55 6.06
N ILE A 163 -10.71 -2.55 6.37
CA ILE A 163 -10.33 -1.40 7.19
C ILE A 163 -10.04 -1.83 8.62
N GLY A 164 -10.94 -2.63 9.21
CA GLY A 164 -10.81 -3.16 10.56
C GLY A 164 -9.53 -3.95 10.76
N ALA A 165 -9.16 -4.82 9.81
CA ALA A 165 -7.96 -5.64 9.87
C ALA A 165 -6.67 -4.82 9.88
N VAL A 166 -6.56 -3.81 9.02
CA VAL A 166 -5.41 -2.90 8.98
C VAL A 166 -5.34 -2.05 10.25
N ILE A 167 -6.47 -1.47 10.68
CA ILE A 167 -6.52 -0.68 11.92
C ILE A 167 -6.14 -1.56 13.12
N CYS A 168 -6.67 -2.76 13.23
CA CYS A 168 -6.34 -3.68 14.33
C CYS A 168 -4.84 -3.98 14.35
N SER A 169 -4.23 -4.26 13.19
CA SER A 169 -2.77 -4.46 13.06
C SER A 169 -1.96 -3.27 13.57
N ILE A 170 -2.40 -2.04 13.25
CA ILE A 170 -1.73 -0.80 13.67
C ILE A 170 -1.88 -0.57 15.18
N PHE A 171 -3.05 -0.85 15.74
CA PHE A 171 -3.37 -0.53 17.13
C PHE A 171 -2.98 -1.61 18.15
N LEU A 172 -2.79 -2.86 17.71
CA LEU A 172 -2.40 -3.99 18.56
C LEU A 172 -1.15 -3.71 19.44
N PRO A 173 -0.04 -3.14 18.92
CA PRO A 173 1.13 -2.73 19.71
C PRO A 173 0.81 -1.81 20.90
N PHE A 174 -0.24 -1.00 20.79
CA PHE A 174 -0.63 -0.07 21.84
C PHE A 174 -1.47 -0.74 22.91
N TYR A 175 -2.35 -1.68 22.52
CA TYR A 175 -3.14 -2.46 23.48
C TYR A 175 -2.24 -3.34 24.37
N LEU A 176 -1.20 -3.94 23.78
CA LEU A 176 -0.19 -4.73 24.50
C LEU A 176 0.49 -3.97 25.66
N LYS A 177 0.54 -2.62 25.58
CA LYS A 177 1.13 -1.77 26.62
C LYS A 177 0.14 -1.29 27.67
N LYS A 178 -1.16 -1.48 27.48
CA LYS A 178 -2.21 -0.82 28.26
C LYS A 178 -3.00 -1.77 29.15
N SER A 179 -3.49 -2.87 28.59
CA SER A 179 -4.37 -3.82 29.30
C SER A 179 -4.24 -5.18 28.64
N SER A 180 -3.95 -6.21 29.43
CA SER A 180 -3.86 -7.61 28.97
C SER A 180 -5.17 -8.04 28.30
N THR A 181 -6.33 -7.71 28.88
CA THR A 181 -7.64 -8.03 28.31
C THR A 181 -7.85 -7.36 26.94
N GLN A 182 -7.57 -6.06 26.82
CA GLN A 182 -7.71 -5.36 25.53
C GLN A 182 -6.73 -5.91 24.48
N ALA A 183 -5.52 -6.26 24.90
CA ALA A 183 -4.51 -6.85 24.03
C ALA A 183 -4.93 -8.24 23.53
N ILE A 184 -5.47 -9.09 24.42
CA ILE A 184 -5.98 -10.42 24.07
C ILE A 184 -7.12 -10.29 23.06
N LEU A 185 -8.11 -9.44 23.32
CA LEU A 185 -9.23 -9.23 22.40
C LEU A 185 -8.78 -8.70 21.04
N ALA A 186 -7.88 -7.72 21.02
CA ALA A 186 -7.31 -7.20 19.78
C ALA A 186 -6.47 -8.26 19.04
N PHE A 187 -5.70 -9.07 19.77
CA PHE A 187 -4.90 -10.13 19.19
C PHE A 187 -5.78 -11.23 18.59
N CYS A 188 -6.85 -11.66 19.27
CA CYS A 188 -7.79 -12.62 18.72
C CYS A 188 -8.48 -12.11 17.45
N ALA A 189 -8.92 -10.84 17.45
CA ALA A 189 -9.51 -10.22 16.26
C ALA A 189 -8.50 -10.13 15.10
N TRP A 190 -7.27 -9.71 15.41
CA TRP A 190 -6.18 -9.65 14.43
C TRP A 190 -5.85 -11.04 13.87
N LEU A 191 -5.72 -12.05 14.74
CA LEU A 191 -5.37 -13.42 14.38
C LEU A 191 -6.44 -14.05 13.50
N PHE A 192 -7.72 -13.85 13.83
CA PHE A 192 -8.82 -14.31 12.99
C PHE A 192 -8.74 -13.72 11.59
N TRP A 193 -8.66 -12.38 11.45
CA TRP A 193 -8.58 -11.75 10.14
C TRP A 193 -7.30 -12.10 9.39
N PHE A 194 -6.18 -12.24 10.10
CA PHE A 194 -4.92 -12.66 9.51
C PHE A 194 -5.04 -14.07 8.91
N ALA A 195 -5.55 -15.03 9.69
CA ALA A 195 -5.78 -16.40 9.22
C ALA A 195 -6.79 -16.43 8.06
N PHE A 196 -7.86 -15.64 8.17
CA PHE A 196 -8.88 -15.49 7.13
C PHE A 196 -8.32 -14.97 5.80
N TYR A 197 -7.55 -13.87 5.81
CA TYR A 197 -6.98 -13.34 4.58
C TYR A 197 -5.90 -14.24 4.01
N LEU A 198 -5.13 -14.89 4.88
CA LEU A 198 -4.10 -15.83 4.44
C LEU A 198 -4.72 -17.06 3.78
N SER A 199 -5.80 -17.60 4.37
CA SER A 199 -6.54 -18.72 3.81
C SER A 199 -7.31 -18.39 2.53
N ALA A 200 -7.64 -17.11 2.32
CA ALA A 200 -8.16 -16.59 1.06
C ALA A 200 -7.08 -16.44 -0.03
N GLY A 201 -5.81 -16.77 0.25
CA GLY A 201 -4.68 -16.46 -0.63
C GLY A 201 -4.54 -14.94 -0.86
N SER A 202 -4.95 -14.10 0.09
CA SER A 202 -4.95 -12.65 -0.08
C SER A 202 -3.61 -12.02 0.32
N ARG A 203 -3.14 -11.09 -0.52
CA ARG A 203 -1.95 -10.27 -0.24
C ARG A 203 -2.14 -9.37 1.00
N LEU A 204 -3.38 -9.16 1.43
CA LEU A 204 -3.67 -8.34 2.61
C LEU A 204 -3.12 -8.93 3.90
N ALA A 205 -2.98 -10.26 4.01
CA ALA A 205 -2.35 -10.90 5.18
C ALA A 205 -0.91 -10.43 5.37
N ALA A 206 -0.13 -10.32 4.28
CA ALA A 206 1.23 -9.78 4.32
C ALA A 206 1.24 -8.31 4.76
N VAL A 207 0.28 -7.51 4.30
CA VAL A 207 0.12 -6.09 4.70
C VAL A 207 -0.20 -5.97 6.19
N MET A 208 -1.10 -6.81 6.72
CA MET A 208 -1.43 -6.84 8.15
C MET A 208 -0.21 -7.14 9.01
N PHE A 209 0.53 -8.19 8.65
CA PHE A 209 1.74 -8.58 9.35
C PHE A 209 2.81 -7.49 9.29
N PHE A 210 3.08 -6.95 8.10
CA PHE A 210 4.02 -5.83 7.96
C PHE A 210 3.61 -4.62 8.80
N SER A 211 2.31 -4.27 8.80
CA SER A 211 1.79 -3.11 9.54
C SER A 211 2.02 -3.24 11.05
N LEU A 212 1.81 -4.44 11.61
CA LEU A 212 2.07 -4.73 13.03
C LEU A 212 3.51 -4.40 13.41
N PHE A 213 4.47 -4.89 12.61
CA PHE A 213 5.89 -4.72 12.86
C PHE A 213 6.42 -3.34 12.47
N ALA A 214 5.84 -2.69 11.46
CA ALA A 214 6.17 -1.33 11.08
C ALA A 214 5.84 -0.35 12.20
N ILE A 215 4.71 -0.53 12.89
CA ILE A 215 4.38 0.26 14.08
C ILE A 215 5.38 -0.02 15.23
N GLN A 216 5.77 -1.28 15.44
CA GLN A 216 6.77 -1.59 16.47
C GLN A 216 8.15 -1.00 16.15
N PHE A 217 8.59 -1.04 14.88
CA PHE A 217 9.78 -0.34 14.40
C PHE A 217 9.73 1.15 14.74
N LEU A 218 8.60 1.80 14.47
CA LEU A 218 8.38 3.22 14.72
C LEU A 218 8.42 3.55 16.23
N LEU A 219 7.89 2.67 17.08
CA LEU A 219 7.88 2.80 18.53
C LEU A 219 9.23 2.48 19.19
N SER A 220 10.06 1.68 18.55
CA SER A 220 11.30 1.14 19.11
C SER A 220 12.53 2.02 18.82
N ARG A 221 13.66 1.72 19.48
CA ARG A 221 14.94 2.42 19.30
C ARG A 221 16.08 1.43 19.05
N GLY A 222 17.15 1.94 18.43
CA GLY A 222 18.41 1.21 18.24
C GLY A 222 18.22 -0.10 17.47
N ARG A 223 18.92 -1.15 17.90
CA ARG A 223 18.92 -2.47 17.27
C ARG A 223 17.53 -3.12 17.21
N MET A 224 16.68 -2.89 18.21
CA MET A 224 15.31 -3.44 18.24
C MET A 224 14.43 -2.87 17.13
N ALA A 225 14.58 -1.58 16.79
CA ALA A 225 13.85 -1.00 15.66
C ALA A 225 14.23 -1.74 14.37
N VAL A 226 15.52 -1.93 14.11
CA VAL A 226 15.99 -2.66 12.93
C VAL A 226 15.47 -4.09 12.92
N ALA A 227 15.50 -4.79 14.06
CA ALA A 227 14.96 -6.15 14.16
C ALA A 227 13.48 -6.20 13.78
N TYR A 228 12.63 -5.31 14.29
CA TYR A 228 11.21 -5.27 13.92
C TYR A 228 11.00 -4.96 12.43
N LEU A 229 11.81 -4.08 11.85
CA LEU A 229 11.74 -3.80 10.42
C LEU A 229 12.08 -5.05 9.59
N VAL A 230 13.15 -5.75 9.96
CA VAL A 230 13.59 -6.99 9.30
C VAL A 230 12.54 -8.09 9.45
N ILE A 231 12.03 -8.33 10.65
CA ILE A 231 10.96 -9.32 10.91
C ILE A 231 9.70 -8.96 10.12
N GLY A 232 9.31 -7.67 10.10
CA GLY A 232 8.14 -7.21 9.37
C GLY A 232 8.26 -7.46 7.87
N PHE A 233 9.39 -7.09 7.26
CA PHE A 233 9.63 -7.30 5.82
C PHE A 233 9.75 -8.79 5.47
N PHE A 234 10.60 -9.52 6.20
CA PHE A 234 10.84 -10.94 5.91
C PHE A 234 9.60 -11.78 6.17
N GLY A 235 8.89 -11.56 7.27
CA GLY A 235 7.65 -12.25 7.57
C GLY A 235 6.55 -11.92 6.56
N ALA A 236 6.39 -10.66 6.16
CA ALA A 236 5.44 -10.30 5.10
C ALA A 236 5.78 -10.95 3.75
N PHE A 237 7.07 -11.09 3.44
CA PHE A 237 7.53 -11.82 2.26
C PHE A 237 7.17 -13.31 2.33
N VAL A 238 7.43 -13.98 3.46
CA VAL A 238 7.03 -15.38 3.67
C VAL A 238 5.51 -15.54 3.57
N ILE A 239 4.73 -14.64 4.16
CA ILE A 239 3.26 -14.66 4.07
C ILE A 239 2.78 -14.47 2.63
N MET A 240 3.46 -13.63 1.85
CA MET A 240 3.18 -13.47 0.43
C MET A 240 3.42 -14.79 -0.33
N MET A 241 4.52 -15.49 -0.04
CA MET A 241 4.78 -16.81 -0.61
C MET A 241 3.66 -17.79 -0.27
N ILE A 242 3.20 -17.82 1.00
CA ILE A 242 2.13 -18.72 1.44
C ILE A 242 0.85 -18.38 0.67
N ALA A 243 0.48 -17.10 0.60
CA ALA A 243 -0.71 -16.65 -0.11
C ALA A 243 -0.68 -17.01 -1.61
N LEU A 244 0.49 -16.96 -2.26
CA LEU A 244 0.65 -17.36 -3.66
C LEU A 244 0.62 -18.89 -3.83
N ALA A 245 1.20 -19.65 -2.90
CA ALA A 245 1.09 -21.10 -2.89
C ALA A 245 -0.37 -21.57 -2.74
N THR A 246 -1.13 -20.95 -1.83
CA THR A 246 -2.59 -21.19 -1.68
C THR A 246 -3.36 -20.85 -2.95
N ARG A 247 -2.96 -19.83 -3.71
CA ARG A 247 -3.59 -19.56 -5.02
C ARG A 247 -3.30 -20.65 -6.03
N ALA A 248 -2.07 -21.15 -6.05
CA ALA A 248 -1.63 -22.17 -6.99
C ALA A 248 -2.26 -23.54 -6.71
N SER A 249 -2.61 -23.86 -5.46
CA SER A 249 -3.27 -25.12 -5.12
C SER A 249 -4.73 -25.19 -5.59
N GLY A 250 -5.40 -24.05 -5.79
CA GLY A 250 -6.82 -24.00 -6.11
C GLY A 250 -7.75 -24.34 -4.93
N GLU A 251 -7.18 -24.49 -3.73
CA GLU A 251 -7.91 -24.80 -2.51
C GLU A 251 -7.73 -23.67 -1.49
N TYR A 252 -8.82 -23.10 -1.01
CA TYR A 252 -8.87 -21.96 -0.10
C TYR A 252 -9.62 -22.32 1.19
N GLY A 253 -9.49 -21.49 2.22
CA GLY A 253 -10.13 -21.72 3.52
C GLY A 253 -9.16 -22.21 4.59
N ILE A 254 -9.57 -22.09 5.85
CA ILE A 254 -8.69 -22.28 7.02
C ILE A 254 -8.10 -23.70 7.06
N SER A 255 -8.83 -24.70 6.57
CA SER A 255 -8.34 -26.09 6.50
C SER A 255 -7.07 -26.24 5.67
N ASN A 256 -6.86 -25.38 4.67
CA ASN A 256 -5.74 -25.47 3.73
C ASN A 256 -4.50 -24.70 4.19
N PHE A 257 -4.55 -24.08 5.38
CA PHE A 257 -3.43 -23.33 5.93
C PHE A 257 -2.15 -24.16 6.04
N PHE A 258 -2.23 -25.36 6.62
CA PHE A 258 -1.07 -26.23 6.80
C PHE A 258 -0.60 -26.85 5.48
N ASN A 259 -1.52 -27.09 4.53
CA ASN A 259 -1.18 -27.54 3.18
C ASN A 259 -0.34 -26.50 2.44
N ALA A 260 -0.65 -25.21 2.60
CA ALA A 260 0.14 -24.14 1.99
C ALA A 260 1.60 -24.12 2.51
N ILE A 261 1.84 -24.54 3.76
CA ILE A 261 3.18 -24.59 4.38
C ILE A 261 4.01 -25.76 3.84
N SER A 262 3.40 -26.88 3.43
CA SER A 262 4.15 -28.03 2.94
C SER A 262 4.89 -27.76 1.62
N TYR A 263 4.44 -26.77 0.83
CA TYR A 263 5.11 -26.29 -0.38
C TYR A 263 6.47 -25.61 -0.12
N PHE A 264 6.85 -25.37 1.14
CA PHE A 264 8.10 -24.72 1.52
C PHE A 264 9.28 -25.67 1.73
N SER A 265 9.33 -26.79 0.99
CA SER A 265 10.47 -27.73 1.05
C SER A 265 11.29 -27.73 -0.24
N GLY A 266 12.62 -27.73 -0.08
CA GLY A 266 13.58 -27.88 -1.19
C GLY A 266 13.53 -26.78 -2.26
N LYS A 267 13.73 -27.17 -3.52
CA LYS A 267 13.79 -26.27 -4.69
C LYS A 267 12.50 -25.47 -4.91
N VAL A 268 11.35 -26.04 -4.55
CA VAL A 268 10.03 -25.41 -4.71
C VAL A 268 9.93 -24.11 -3.89
N ALA A 269 10.50 -24.09 -2.69
CA ALA A 269 10.53 -22.89 -1.85
C ALA A 269 11.32 -21.73 -2.50
N TRP A 270 12.42 -22.05 -3.20
CA TRP A 270 13.24 -21.05 -3.89
C TRP A 270 12.50 -20.45 -5.09
N ASP A 271 11.84 -21.30 -5.89
CA ASP A 271 11.03 -20.86 -7.02
C ASP A 271 9.87 -19.96 -6.56
N PHE A 272 9.18 -20.33 -5.46
CA PHE A 272 8.16 -19.47 -4.85
C PHE A 272 8.71 -18.15 -4.31
N ALA A 273 9.95 -18.13 -3.79
CA ALA A 273 10.56 -16.92 -3.25
C ALA A 273 10.84 -15.93 -4.38
N ILE A 274 11.43 -16.41 -5.48
CA ILE A 274 11.66 -15.61 -6.68
C ILE A 274 10.34 -15.16 -7.28
N PHE A 275 9.36 -16.06 -7.40
CA PHE A 275 8.03 -15.71 -7.92
C PHE A 275 7.34 -14.64 -7.08
N SER A 276 7.46 -14.72 -5.74
CA SER A 276 6.91 -13.72 -4.81
C SER A 276 7.62 -12.38 -4.93
N TRP A 277 8.95 -12.40 -5.06
CA TRP A 277 9.74 -11.19 -5.30
C TRP A 277 9.33 -10.50 -6.60
N VAL A 278 9.22 -11.26 -7.69
CA VAL A 278 8.78 -10.72 -8.98
C VAL A 278 7.34 -10.24 -8.90
N ASN A 279 6.43 -10.95 -8.23
CA ASN A 279 5.06 -10.50 -8.03
C ASN A 279 5.00 -9.15 -7.29
N PHE A 280 5.87 -8.94 -6.30
CA PHE A 280 5.95 -7.67 -5.59
C PHE A 280 6.53 -6.55 -6.46
N MET A 281 7.43 -6.89 -7.40
CA MET A 281 8.02 -5.98 -8.38
C MET A 281 7.29 -6.00 -9.74
N GLN A 282 6.14 -6.66 -9.86
CA GLN A 282 5.50 -6.97 -11.15
C GLN A 282 5.11 -5.71 -11.91
N GLY A 283 4.92 -4.61 -11.19
CA GLY A 283 4.51 -3.33 -11.72
C GLY A 283 5.27 -2.84 -12.96
N ILE A 284 6.59 -2.96 -12.95
CA ILE A 284 7.43 -2.53 -14.09
C ILE A 284 7.27 -3.46 -15.31
N PHE A 285 7.02 -4.75 -15.09
CA PHE A 285 6.74 -5.72 -16.15
C PHE A 285 5.36 -5.47 -16.78
N VAL A 286 4.33 -5.32 -15.94
CA VAL A 286 2.96 -4.96 -16.39
C VAL A 286 2.95 -3.65 -17.16
N THR A 287 3.74 -2.67 -16.72
CA THR A 287 3.90 -1.41 -17.45
C THR A 287 4.56 -1.64 -18.82
N SER A 288 5.61 -2.47 -18.89
CA SER A 288 6.26 -2.79 -20.16
C SER A 288 5.34 -3.53 -21.13
N ASP A 289 4.53 -4.47 -20.63
CA ASP A 289 3.53 -5.18 -21.42
C ASP A 289 2.48 -4.19 -21.92
N GLY A 290 1.95 -3.34 -21.03
CA GLY A 290 0.97 -2.31 -21.37
C GLY A 290 1.43 -1.33 -22.45
N ILE A 291 2.72 -0.98 -22.52
CA ILE A 291 3.27 -0.08 -23.56
C ILE A 291 3.27 -0.72 -24.96
N ILE A 292 3.31 -2.06 -25.06
CA ILE A 292 3.21 -2.75 -26.36
C ILE A 292 1.83 -2.57 -26.99
N TYR A 293 0.79 -2.57 -26.16
CA TYR A 293 -0.58 -2.43 -26.65
C TYR A 293 -0.78 -1.02 -27.19
N ASP A 294 -0.90 -0.87 -28.50
CA ASP A 294 -1.33 0.39 -29.11
C ASP A 294 -2.82 0.56 -28.87
N GLN A 295 -3.18 1.47 -27.96
CA GLN A 295 -4.53 1.56 -27.42
C GLN A 295 -5.04 2.98 -27.35
N PHE A 296 -6.31 3.14 -27.73
CA PHE A 296 -7.01 4.40 -27.64
C PHE A 296 -8.02 4.38 -26.50
N TYR A 297 -7.79 5.23 -25.51
CA TYR A 297 -8.78 5.50 -24.46
C TYR A 297 -9.69 6.66 -24.88
N ASN A 298 -10.99 6.52 -24.66
CA ASN A 298 -11.92 7.63 -24.86
C ASN A 298 -11.66 8.76 -23.86
N THR A 299 -12.04 9.99 -24.21
CA THR A 299 -11.77 11.19 -23.40
C THR A 299 -12.39 11.09 -22.00
N ASP A 300 -13.61 10.54 -21.89
CA ASP A 300 -14.32 10.42 -20.62
C ASP A 300 -13.57 9.51 -19.64
N TYR A 301 -13.03 8.37 -20.12
CA TYR A 301 -12.23 7.47 -19.30
C TYR A 301 -10.97 8.16 -18.81
N LYS A 302 -10.27 8.90 -19.70
CA LYS A 302 -9.06 9.66 -19.33
C LYS A 302 -9.35 10.68 -18.23
N LEU A 303 -10.40 11.49 -18.40
CA LEU A 303 -10.78 12.54 -17.44
C LEU A 303 -11.23 11.95 -16.09
N LEU A 304 -12.17 11.01 -16.12
CA LEU A 304 -12.74 10.42 -14.92
C LEU A 304 -11.74 9.54 -14.16
N SER A 305 -10.71 9.01 -14.83
CA SER A 305 -9.59 8.32 -14.18
C SER A 305 -8.86 9.19 -13.14
N PHE A 306 -8.87 10.52 -13.31
CA PHE A 306 -8.30 11.48 -12.35
C PHE A 306 -9.34 12.11 -11.42
N SER A 307 -10.63 11.83 -11.59
CA SER A 307 -11.67 12.39 -10.72
C SER A 307 -11.52 11.85 -9.27
N PRO A 308 -11.70 12.71 -8.25
CA PRO A 308 -11.66 12.30 -6.84
C PRO A 308 -12.97 11.66 -6.37
N LEU A 309 -14.05 11.78 -7.14
CA LEU A 309 -15.39 11.37 -6.70
C LEU A 309 -15.52 9.84 -6.67
N PRO A 310 -16.41 9.28 -5.85
CA PRO A 310 -16.82 7.89 -5.97
C PRO A 310 -17.48 7.60 -7.33
N SER A 311 -17.31 6.37 -7.85
CA SER A 311 -17.78 5.96 -9.18
C SER A 311 -19.30 6.08 -9.36
N PHE A 312 -20.07 6.02 -8.27
CA PHE A 312 -21.53 6.19 -8.30
C PHE A 312 -21.97 7.65 -8.45
N ILE A 313 -21.07 8.62 -8.20
CA ILE A 313 -21.35 10.06 -8.36
C ILE A 313 -20.98 10.51 -9.78
N ASP A 314 -19.86 10.02 -10.31
CA ASP A 314 -19.33 10.46 -11.60
C ASP A 314 -19.51 9.42 -12.73
N SER A 315 -20.34 8.40 -12.49
CA SER A 315 -20.67 7.33 -13.43
C SER A 315 -19.46 6.60 -14.03
N PHE A 316 -18.30 6.62 -13.36
CA PHE A 316 -17.09 5.97 -13.90
C PHE A 316 -17.27 4.46 -14.11
N ASP A 317 -18.15 3.80 -13.35
CA ASP A 317 -18.42 2.37 -13.53
C ASP A 317 -19.06 2.04 -14.89
N GLU A 318 -19.79 2.97 -15.49
CA GLU A 318 -20.38 2.79 -16.82
C GLU A 318 -19.31 2.94 -17.89
N VAL A 319 -18.49 3.99 -17.80
CA VAL A 319 -17.38 4.25 -18.73
C VAL A 319 -16.33 3.14 -18.66
N ARG A 320 -16.03 2.64 -17.45
CA ARG A 320 -15.03 1.59 -17.22
C ARG A 320 -15.38 0.27 -17.92
N LYS A 321 -16.66 -0.11 -17.96
CA LYS A 321 -17.08 -1.39 -18.57
C LYS A 321 -16.73 -1.48 -20.06
N GLY A 322 -16.73 -0.36 -20.77
CA GLY A 322 -16.43 -0.32 -22.21
C GLY A 322 -15.00 0.11 -22.56
N ALA A 323 -14.29 0.79 -21.65
CA ALA A 323 -13.00 1.42 -21.95
C ALA A 323 -11.82 0.88 -21.14
N GLN A 324 -12.04 0.04 -20.12
CA GLN A 324 -10.94 -0.57 -19.37
C GLN A 324 -10.23 -1.62 -20.21
N ILE A 325 -8.92 -1.47 -20.36
CA ILE A 325 -8.09 -2.38 -21.13
C ILE A 325 -7.48 -3.43 -20.20
N MET A 326 -7.64 -4.68 -20.60
CA MET A 326 -7.14 -5.85 -19.90
C MET A 326 -5.96 -6.41 -20.68
N ILE A 327 -4.78 -6.46 -20.05
CA ILE A 327 -3.57 -7.07 -20.64
C ILE A 327 -3.75 -8.60 -20.68
N TYR A 328 -4.36 -9.16 -19.63
CA TYR A 328 -4.76 -10.57 -19.57
C TYR A 328 -6.21 -10.69 -19.12
N LYS A 329 -6.76 -11.90 -19.22
CA LYS A 329 -8.14 -12.27 -18.81
C LYS A 329 -8.59 -11.60 -17.49
N THR A 330 -7.68 -11.42 -16.54
CA THR A 330 -7.97 -10.83 -15.22
C THR A 330 -6.97 -9.75 -14.79
N VAL A 331 -6.05 -9.32 -15.65
CA VAL A 331 -5.02 -8.32 -15.30
C VAL A 331 -5.32 -7.01 -16.04
N PRO A 332 -5.78 -5.96 -15.34
CA PRO A 332 -5.97 -4.67 -15.97
C PRO A 332 -4.63 -4.04 -16.32
N MET A 333 -4.63 -3.13 -17.28
CA MET A 333 -3.47 -2.29 -17.55
C MET A 333 -3.08 -1.50 -16.29
N GLY A 334 -1.79 -1.52 -15.96
CA GLY A 334 -1.26 -0.74 -14.85
C GLY A 334 -1.39 0.76 -15.15
N GLY A 335 -1.73 1.56 -14.14
CA GLY A 335 -1.98 2.99 -14.28
C GLY A 335 -0.81 3.78 -14.89
N ILE A 336 0.45 3.36 -14.70
CA ILE A 336 1.58 4.02 -15.38
C ILE A 336 1.48 3.85 -16.90
N ALA A 337 1.16 2.65 -17.39
CA ALA A 337 0.96 2.40 -18.82
C ALA A 337 -0.30 3.10 -19.35
N GLU A 338 -1.39 3.17 -18.57
CA GLU A 338 -2.58 3.92 -18.97
C GLU A 338 -2.25 5.41 -19.16
N ILE A 339 -1.54 6.04 -18.21
CA ILE A 339 -1.19 7.46 -18.30
C ILE A 339 -0.26 7.72 -19.49
N TYR A 340 0.64 6.78 -19.78
CA TYR A 340 1.46 6.84 -20.99
C TYR A 340 0.59 6.91 -22.26
N HIS A 341 -0.43 6.05 -22.37
CA HIS A 341 -1.38 6.04 -23.49
C HIS A 341 -2.41 7.17 -23.46
N PHE A 342 -2.67 7.77 -22.31
CA PHE A 342 -3.54 8.95 -22.22
C PHE A 342 -2.92 10.14 -22.97
N GLY A 343 -1.59 10.18 -23.04
CA GLY A 343 -0.80 11.18 -23.76
C GLY A 343 0.00 12.08 -22.84
N LEU A 344 0.92 12.85 -23.43
CA LEU A 344 1.89 13.67 -22.70
C LEU A 344 1.25 14.64 -21.70
N GLY A 345 0.10 15.25 -22.05
CA GLY A 345 -0.60 16.18 -21.16
C GLY A 345 -1.04 15.54 -19.85
N TYR A 346 -1.64 14.34 -19.90
CA TYR A 346 -2.05 13.60 -18.71
C TYR A 346 -0.85 13.08 -17.91
N PHE A 347 0.22 12.70 -18.59
CA PHE A 347 1.47 12.30 -17.95
C PHE A 347 2.10 13.45 -17.15
N LEU A 348 2.21 14.64 -17.75
CA LEU A 348 2.71 15.83 -17.06
C LEU A 348 1.79 16.24 -15.90
N PHE A 349 0.47 16.19 -16.09
CA PHE A 349 -0.50 16.45 -15.01
C PHE A 349 -0.29 15.51 -13.82
N TYR A 350 -0.18 14.21 -14.07
CA TYR A 350 0.08 13.21 -13.03
C TYR A 350 1.37 13.50 -12.27
N ILE A 351 2.45 13.84 -12.99
CA ILE A 351 3.76 14.14 -12.39
C ILE A 351 3.69 15.39 -11.50
N CYS A 352 3.05 16.46 -11.98
CA CYS A 352 2.84 17.67 -11.19
C CYS A 352 2.01 17.38 -9.93
N ALA A 353 0.94 16.60 -10.06
CA ALA A 353 0.12 16.17 -8.94
C ALA A 353 0.94 15.34 -7.93
N LEU A 354 1.71 14.36 -8.40
CA LEU A 354 2.56 13.52 -7.56
C LEU A 354 3.58 14.36 -6.78
N ILE A 355 4.30 15.28 -7.45
CA ILE A 355 5.26 16.17 -6.79
C ILE A 355 4.58 17.01 -5.71
N LEU A 356 3.42 17.61 -6.02
CA LEU A 356 2.65 18.42 -5.08
C LEU A 356 2.19 17.61 -3.86
N ILE A 357 1.65 16.41 -4.11
CA ILE A 357 1.15 15.49 -3.08
C ILE A 357 2.29 15.08 -2.16
N LEU A 358 3.41 14.58 -2.70
CA LEU A 358 4.55 14.13 -1.92
C LEU A 358 5.18 15.27 -1.11
N ARG A 359 5.33 16.45 -1.71
CA ARG A 359 5.89 17.62 -1.03
C ARG A 359 5.02 18.07 0.13
N THR A 360 3.70 18.05 -0.05
CA THR A 360 2.72 18.43 0.99
C THR A 360 2.65 17.38 2.08
N ALA A 361 2.57 16.10 1.71
CA ALA A 361 2.62 14.96 2.61
C ALA A 361 3.87 15.02 3.49
N HIS A 362 5.03 15.33 2.93
CA HIS A 362 6.24 15.48 3.72
C HIS A 362 6.18 16.71 4.64
N LYS A 363 5.82 17.90 4.13
CA LYS A 363 5.75 19.12 4.95
C LYS A 363 4.81 18.95 6.15
N SER A 364 3.81 18.08 6.04
CA SER A 364 2.85 17.80 7.11
C SER A 364 3.43 17.08 8.33
N PHE A 365 4.63 16.51 8.25
CA PHE A 365 5.37 16.01 9.41
C PHE A 365 5.68 17.11 10.45
N LYS A 366 5.64 18.39 10.04
CA LYS A 366 5.78 19.55 10.95
C LYS A 366 4.48 19.93 11.68
N SER A 367 3.35 19.31 11.32
CA SER A 367 2.06 19.61 11.94
C SER A 367 1.92 18.96 13.32
N LYS A 368 0.97 19.44 14.13
CA LYS A 368 0.58 18.76 15.38
C LYS A 368 -0.03 17.36 15.15
N PHE A 369 -0.43 17.05 13.91
CA PHE A 369 -1.02 15.78 13.48
C PHE A 369 -0.01 14.91 12.73
N TYR A 370 1.22 14.92 13.21
CA TYR A 370 2.33 14.20 12.61
C TYR A 370 2.05 12.68 12.43
N TYR A 371 1.10 12.08 13.17
CA TYR A 371 0.68 10.68 13.01
C TYR A 371 -0.22 10.47 11.78
N LEU A 372 -1.12 11.42 11.49
CA LEU A 372 -1.89 11.43 10.23
C LEU A 372 -0.95 11.65 9.06
N ALA A 373 0.06 12.50 9.22
CA ALA A 373 1.11 12.69 8.22
C ALA A 373 1.87 11.39 7.92
N ALA A 374 2.29 10.65 8.97
CA ALA A 374 2.96 9.37 8.81
C ALA A 374 2.07 8.34 8.11
N PHE A 375 0.82 8.20 8.53
CA PHE A 375 -0.16 7.32 7.90
C PHE A 375 -0.38 7.69 6.43
N ALA A 376 -0.62 8.96 6.11
CA ALA A 376 -0.83 9.41 4.75
C ALA A 376 0.40 9.19 3.86
N ASN A 377 1.62 9.42 4.36
CA ASN A 377 2.85 9.13 3.61
C ASN A 377 2.95 7.63 3.28
N PHE A 378 2.68 6.78 4.27
CA PHE A 378 2.69 5.33 4.03
C PHE A 378 1.59 4.91 3.06
N TYR A 379 0.38 5.46 3.20
CA TYR A 379 -0.75 5.16 2.32
C TYR A 379 -0.50 5.62 0.87
N ILE A 380 0.09 6.80 0.65
CA ILE A 380 0.51 7.27 -0.67
C ILE A 380 1.51 6.29 -1.31
N PHE A 381 2.47 5.80 -0.53
CA PHE A 381 3.41 4.78 -1.01
C PHE A 381 2.71 3.47 -1.42
N ILE A 382 1.77 2.96 -0.61
CA ILE A 382 0.98 1.77 -0.97
C ILE A 382 0.15 2.01 -2.24
N MET A 383 -0.47 3.19 -2.39
CA MET A 383 -1.21 3.53 -3.60
C MET A 383 -0.31 3.62 -4.82
N PHE A 384 0.93 4.09 -4.68
CA PHE A 384 1.91 4.03 -5.75
C PHE A 384 2.22 2.59 -6.17
N ILE A 385 2.44 1.66 -5.24
CA ILE A 385 2.62 0.23 -5.55
C ILE A 385 1.40 -0.28 -6.34
N ILE A 386 0.18 -0.06 -5.83
CA ILE A 386 -1.06 -0.50 -6.46
C ILE A 386 -1.22 0.07 -7.88
N MET A 387 -0.86 1.33 -8.10
CA MET A 387 -0.95 1.96 -9.41
C MET A 387 -0.12 1.24 -10.49
N ASN A 388 0.91 0.50 -10.12
CA ASN A 388 1.68 -0.24 -11.12
C ASN A 388 0.97 -1.53 -11.60
N SER A 389 -0.08 -1.99 -10.92
CA SER A 389 -0.81 -3.23 -11.26
C SER A 389 -2.31 -3.03 -11.46
N TYR A 390 -2.80 -1.82 -11.28
CA TYR A 390 -4.21 -1.47 -11.42
C TYR A 390 -4.37 -0.12 -12.11
N ALA A 391 -5.54 0.10 -12.70
CA ALA A 391 -5.89 1.32 -13.40
C ALA A 391 -5.68 2.59 -12.53
N VAL A 392 -5.43 3.72 -13.20
CA VAL A 392 -5.14 5.03 -12.57
C VAL A 392 -6.19 5.38 -11.53
N ARG A 393 -7.47 5.20 -11.87
CA ARG A 393 -8.61 5.50 -11.00
C ARG A 393 -8.47 4.88 -9.61
N ASN A 394 -8.07 3.61 -9.54
CA ASN A 394 -8.07 2.84 -8.30
C ASN A 394 -7.06 3.39 -7.29
N SER A 395 -5.94 3.91 -7.78
CA SER A 395 -4.81 4.34 -6.96
C SER A 395 -4.75 5.86 -6.80
N PHE A 396 -5.02 6.62 -7.86
CA PHE A 396 -4.94 8.08 -7.84
C PHE A 396 -6.02 8.70 -6.95
N ARG A 397 -7.28 8.23 -7.04
CA ARG A 397 -8.36 8.68 -6.15
C ARG A 397 -8.01 8.51 -4.67
N GLN A 398 -7.48 7.35 -4.31
CA GLN A 398 -7.09 7.04 -2.93
C GLN A 398 -5.89 7.90 -2.49
N THR A 399 -4.96 8.16 -3.40
CA THR A 399 -3.86 9.09 -3.19
C THR A 399 -4.38 10.51 -2.90
N LEU A 400 -5.41 10.96 -3.62
CA LEU A 400 -6.06 12.25 -3.38
C LEU A 400 -6.78 12.31 -2.03
N VAL A 401 -7.42 11.22 -1.58
CA VAL A 401 -8.01 11.16 -0.24
C VAL A 401 -6.93 11.33 0.83
N ALA A 402 -5.79 10.65 0.69
CA ALA A 402 -4.66 10.78 1.61
C ALA A 402 -4.10 12.22 1.62
N PHE A 403 -4.00 12.83 0.44
CA PHE A 403 -3.60 14.21 0.28
C PHE A 403 -4.57 15.18 0.96
N ALA A 404 -5.88 15.00 0.76
CA ALA A 404 -6.91 15.81 1.41
C ALA A 404 -6.81 15.74 2.93
N VAL A 405 -6.66 14.54 3.51
CA VAL A 405 -6.46 14.33 4.96
C VAL A 405 -5.28 15.15 5.48
N VAL A 406 -4.16 15.13 4.76
CA VAL A 406 -2.97 15.91 5.10
C VAL A 406 -3.23 17.42 5.03
N VAL A 407 -3.88 17.89 3.97
CA VAL A 407 -4.19 19.31 3.78
C VAL A 407 -5.12 19.81 4.89
N PHE A 408 -6.21 19.09 5.18
CA PHE A 408 -7.14 19.42 6.26
C PHE A 408 -6.45 19.44 7.62
N ALA A 409 -5.60 18.45 7.92
CA ALA A 409 -4.81 18.43 9.14
C ALA A 409 -3.90 19.67 9.23
N GLY A 410 -3.25 20.04 8.11
CA GLY A 410 -2.43 21.25 8.01
C GLY A 410 -3.23 22.53 8.28
N LEU A 411 -4.36 22.72 7.59
CA LEU A 411 -5.24 23.88 7.72
C LEU A 411 -5.79 24.04 9.14
N TYR A 412 -6.27 22.95 9.76
CA TYR A 412 -6.77 22.96 11.13
C TYR A 412 -5.72 23.44 12.13
N THR A 413 -4.45 23.03 11.96
CA THR A 413 -3.37 23.49 12.84
C THR A 413 -3.05 24.98 12.67
N LYS A 414 -3.19 25.53 11.46
CA LYS A 414 -2.99 26.96 11.20
C LYS A 414 -4.12 27.79 11.82
N LEU A 415 -5.38 27.37 11.67
CA LEU A 415 -6.55 28.09 12.19
C LEU A 415 -6.58 28.17 13.73
N LYS A 416 -6.07 27.17 14.45
CA LYS A 416 -6.00 27.20 15.92
C LYS A 416 -4.87 28.07 16.52
N LYS A 417 -3.82 28.39 15.77
CA LYS A 417 -2.72 29.23 16.27
C LYS A 417 -3.13 30.68 16.62
N PRO A 418 -3.94 31.40 15.81
CA PRO A 418 -4.34 32.76 16.14
C PRO A 418 -5.33 32.84 17.32
N LEU A 419 -6.30 31.93 17.41
CA LEU A 419 -7.32 31.94 18.48
C LEU A 419 -6.73 31.82 19.90
N LEU A 420 -5.67 31.04 20.07
CA LEU A 420 -5.01 30.90 21.37
C LEU A 420 -4.12 32.10 21.74
N ARG A 421 -3.63 32.88 20.75
CA ARG A 421 -2.82 34.08 20.99
C ARG A 421 -3.68 35.27 21.42
N THR A 422 -4.89 35.42 20.90
CA THR A 422 -5.84 36.47 21.33
C THR A 422 -6.40 36.18 22.72
N TRP A 423 -6.75 34.93 23.03
CA TRP A 423 -7.26 34.56 24.35
C TRP A 423 -6.18 34.59 25.45
N GLY A 424 -4.93 34.25 25.11
CA GLY A 424 -3.81 34.33 26.05
C GLY A 424 -3.41 35.76 26.43
N LYS A 425 -3.62 36.75 25.54
CA LYS A 425 -3.36 38.17 25.85
C LYS A 425 -4.42 38.79 26.77
N GLN A 426 -5.67 38.34 26.70
CA GLN A 426 -6.74 38.88 27.57
C GLN A 426 -6.66 38.39 29.03
N ARG A 427 -5.97 37.27 29.30
CA ARG A 427 -5.79 36.75 30.68
C ARG A 427 -4.58 37.30 31.43
N ILE A 428 -3.73 38.09 30.78
CA ILE A 428 -2.56 38.72 31.42
C ILE A 428 -2.85 40.21 31.73
N SER A 429 -3.99 40.73 31.28
CA SER A 429 -4.43 42.11 31.52
C SER A 429 -5.58 42.22 32.53
N GLN A 430 -5.84 41.16 33.30
CA GLN A 430 -6.68 41.14 34.51
C GLN A 430 -5.82 40.52 35.61
#